data_AF-A0A9P6K8P4-F1
#
_entry.id   AF-A0A9P6K8P4-F1
#
_cell.length_a   1.000
_cell.length_b   1.000
_cell.length_c   1.000
_cell.angle_alpha   90.00
_cell.angle_beta   90.00
_cell.angle_gamma   90.00
#
_symmetry.space_group_name_H-M   'P 1'
#
loop_
_entity.id
_entity.type
_entity.pdbx_description
1 polymer ?
#
loop_
_entity_poly.entity_id
_entity_poly.type
_entity_poly.pdbx_seq_one_letter_code
_entity_poly.pdbx_strand_id
1 'polypeptide(L)'
;MLLALTTLLLGTTLLTTSVTEAHSWVDCVKTLSSGKCAGYPTNYPTRANGDINTIYTYLISNRNNAAPLCKPGTQDTFLRNKDKANHLPPNLPFAKAYPGETLTMNWQANGHLVRTKGTKVTIFWTGKSNKVLKTRKDIASGRNGLGKALAVFDFANPGNCKDPNYANTECTGKFTIPKNTAPGRYQFVWWWPFDKNPVGEEYTTCFEINVVAKPKA
;
A
#
# COMPACT_ATOMS: atom_id res chain seq x y z
N MET A 1 -55.12 35.19 33.68
CA MET A 1 -54.90 34.36 32.46
C MET A 1 -53.73 35.01 31.71
N LEU A 2 -52.50 34.59 32.00
CA LEU A 2 -51.27 35.10 31.36
C LEU A 2 -50.63 33.88 30.67
N LEU A 3 -50.64 33.86 29.33
CA LEU A 3 -50.01 32.81 28.55
C LEU A 3 -48.48 33.03 28.54
N ALA A 4 -47.75 32.03 29.01
CA ALA A 4 -46.31 31.92 28.83
C ALA A 4 -46.01 31.48 27.39
N LEU A 5 -45.20 32.27 26.67
CA LEU A 5 -44.60 31.88 25.40
C LEU A 5 -43.13 31.50 25.67
N THR A 6 -42.86 30.23 25.91
CA THR A 6 -41.50 29.68 25.88
C THR A 6 -41.16 29.29 24.45
N THR A 7 -40.38 30.12 23.76
CA THR A 7 -39.77 29.81 22.47
C THR A 7 -38.66 28.78 22.67
N LEU A 8 -38.91 27.53 22.30
CA LEU A 8 -37.92 26.46 22.28
C LEU A 8 -37.05 26.62 21.02
N LEU A 9 -35.87 27.21 21.17
CA LEU A 9 -34.86 27.24 20.09
C LEU A 9 -34.31 25.81 19.92
N LEU A 10 -34.78 25.08 18.90
CA LEU A 10 -34.13 23.84 18.46
C LEU A 10 -32.79 24.20 17.81
N GLY A 11 -31.71 24.17 18.60
CA GLY A 11 -30.35 24.20 18.08
C GLY A 11 -30.06 22.93 17.31
N THR A 12 -30.09 22.99 15.98
CA THR A 12 -29.56 21.95 15.11
C THR A 12 -28.04 21.92 15.25
N THR A 13 -27.54 21.11 16.17
CA THR A 13 -26.12 20.70 16.18
C THR A 13 -25.83 19.96 14.88
N LEU A 14 -25.27 20.69 13.92
CA LEU A 14 -24.70 20.13 12.70
C LEU A 14 -23.53 19.23 13.14
N LEU A 15 -23.78 17.93 13.27
CA LEU A 15 -22.75 16.92 13.43
C LEU A 15 -21.91 16.93 12.15
N THR A 16 -20.82 17.69 12.15
CA THR A 16 -19.81 17.65 11.11
C THR A 16 -19.12 16.29 11.20
N THR A 17 -19.62 15.31 10.46
CA THR A 17 -18.91 14.05 10.25
C THR A 17 -17.62 14.39 9.52
N SER A 18 -16.51 14.43 10.24
CA SER A 18 -15.18 14.60 9.65
C SER A 18 -14.95 13.41 8.72
N VAL A 19 -15.04 13.64 7.42
CA VAL A 19 -14.65 12.64 6.43
C VAL A 19 -13.14 12.52 6.56
N THR A 20 -12.66 11.51 7.28
CA THR A 20 -11.23 11.22 7.33
C THR A 20 -10.85 10.72 5.93
N GLU A 21 -10.19 11.58 5.15
CA GLU A 21 -9.62 11.18 3.88
C GLU A 21 -8.64 10.04 4.14
N ALA A 22 -8.89 8.88 3.52
CA ALA A 22 -8.03 7.73 3.70
C ALA A 22 -6.91 7.76 2.68
N HIS A 23 -5.70 7.41 3.13
CA HIS A 23 -4.54 7.28 2.25
C HIS A 23 -3.63 6.17 2.74
N SER A 24 -3.22 5.29 1.83
CA SER A 24 -2.16 4.34 2.13
C SER A 24 -1.22 4.12 0.96
N TRP A 25 0.02 3.84 1.31
CA TRP A 25 1.05 3.37 0.41
C TRP A 25 2.14 2.66 1.21
N VAL A 26 3.02 1.95 0.50
CA VAL A 26 4.25 1.39 1.07
C VAL A 26 5.31 2.48 1.17
N ASP A 27 6.03 2.59 2.29
CA ASP A 27 7.20 3.47 2.39
C ASP A 27 8.49 2.73 2.08
N CYS A 28 8.58 1.48 2.55
CA CYS A 28 9.73 0.61 2.34
C CYS A 28 9.30 -0.83 2.03
N VAL A 29 9.84 -1.39 0.96
CA VAL A 29 9.59 -2.78 0.53
C VAL A 29 10.52 -3.76 1.27
N LYS A 30 11.74 -3.33 1.60
CA LYS A 30 12.75 -4.15 2.28
C LYS A 30 13.50 -3.33 3.33
N THR A 31 13.17 -3.54 4.59
CA THR A 31 13.86 -2.96 5.75
C THR A 31 14.97 -3.89 6.21
N LEU A 32 16.19 -3.36 6.33
CA LEU A 32 17.35 -4.08 6.86
C LEU A 32 17.31 -4.11 8.40
N SER A 33 18.10 -4.99 9.01
CA SER A 33 18.26 -5.05 10.47
C SER A 33 18.75 -3.72 11.09
N SER A 34 19.46 -2.90 10.32
CA SER A 34 19.86 -1.55 10.71
C SER A 34 18.71 -0.52 10.73
N GLY A 35 17.50 -0.91 10.30
CA GLY A 35 16.37 0.00 10.10
C GLY A 35 16.42 0.77 8.77
N LYS A 36 17.52 0.66 8.00
CA LYS A 36 17.62 1.29 6.69
C LYS A 36 16.73 0.60 5.67
N CYS A 37 16.05 1.39 4.84
CA CYS A 37 15.33 0.87 3.69
C CYS A 37 16.29 0.53 2.53
N ALA A 38 16.20 -0.70 2.02
CA ALA A 38 16.98 -1.25 0.92
C ALA A 38 16.16 -1.51 -0.35
N GLY A 39 14.93 -1.00 -0.40
CA GLY A 39 14.06 -1.12 -1.56
C GLY A 39 12.81 -0.27 -1.38
N TYR A 40 12.60 0.66 -2.29
CA TYR A 40 11.46 1.58 -2.28
C TYR A 40 10.43 1.19 -3.34
N PRO A 41 9.17 1.60 -3.17
CA PRO A 41 8.14 1.38 -4.17
C PRO A 41 8.30 2.34 -5.35
N THR A 42 7.70 1.97 -6.48
CA THR A 42 7.85 2.69 -7.74
C THR A 42 7.40 4.15 -7.58
N ASN A 43 8.20 5.10 -8.08
CA ASN A 43 7.95 6.56 -7.99
C ASN A 43 7.72 7.13 -6.57
N TYR A 44 8.22 6.50 -5.52
CA TYR A 44 8.03 6.95 -4.14
C TYR A 44 8.68 8.32 -3.86
N PRO A 45 7.92 9.40 -3.63
CA PRO A 45 8.43 10.77 -3.46
C PRO A 45 9.10 11.02 -2.10
N THR A 46 9.13 10.00 -1.23
CA THR A 46 9.49 10.08 0.18
C THR A 46 8.53 10.90 1.03
N ARG A 47 8.44 10.57 2.33
CA ARG A 47 7.67 11.37 3.31
C ARG A 47 8.25 12.77 3.57
N ALA A 48 9.41 13.11 3.02
CA ALA A 48 9.91 14.49 3.05
C ALA A 48 9.13 15.42 2.10
N ASN A 49 8.36 14.85 1.16
CA ASN A 49 7.46 15.62 0.31
C ASN A 49 6.14 15.89 1.06
N GLY A 50 5.86 17.17 1.35
CA GLY A 50 4.65 17.59 2.06
C GLY A 50 3.33 17.25 1.35
N ASP A 51 3.37 17.05 0.03
CA ASP A 51 2.20 16.74 -0.79
C ASP A 51 2.02 15.24 -1.04
N ILE A 52 2.76 14.36 -0.34
CA ILE A 52 2.76 12.91 -0.59
C ILE A 52 1.36 12.30 -0.59
N ASN A 53 0.47 12.75 0.31
CA ASN A 53 -0.93 12.30 0.39
C ASN A 53 -1.64 12.47 -0.96
N THR A 54 -1.41 13.59 -1.63
CA THR A 54 -2.05 13.98 -2.89
C THR A 54 -1.37 13.35 -4.10
N ILE A 55 -0.04 13.34 -4.12
CA ILE A 55 0.71 12.98 -5.35
C ILE A 55 1.00 11.49 -5.47
N TYR A 56 1.03 10.76 -4.36
CA TYR A 56 1.48 9.37 -4.33
C TYR A 56 0.39 8.36 -4.04
N THR A 57 -0.62 8.73 -3.25
CA THR A 57 -1.81 7.90 -3.11
C THR A 57 -2.44 7.64 -4.47
N TYR A 58 -2.76 6.38 -4.72
CA TYR A 58 -3.59 6.02 -5.85
C TYR A 58 -4.87 5.35 -5.36
N LEU A 59 -6.00 5.98 -5.67
CA LEU A 59 -7.34 5.54 -5.30
C LEU A 59 -8.01 4.87 -6.50
N ILE A 60 -8.55 3.68 -6.27
CA ILE A 60 -9.53 3.03 -7.14
C ILE A 60 -10.90 3.21 -6.49
N SER A 61 -11.74 4.04 -7.11
CA SER A 61 -13.11 4.27 -6.67
C SER A 61 -14.09 3.24 -7.23
N ASN A 62 -15.19 2.99 -6.51
CA ASN A 62 -16.28 2.11 -6.92
C ASN A 62 -15.84 0.68 -7.26
N ARG A 63 -14.68 0.25 -6.74
CA ARG A 63 -14.10 -1.07 -7.04
C ARG A 63 -14.05 -1.35 -8.56
N ASN A 64 -13.79 -0.32 -9.37
CA ASN A 64 -13.84 -0.39 -10.82
C ASN A 64 -12.80 -1.38 -11.37
N ASN A 65 -13.26 -2.48 -11.97
CA ASN A 65 -12.39 -3.52 -12.54
C ASN A 65 -11.52 -3.04 -13.71
N ALA A 66 -11.93 -1.99 -14.42
CA ALA A 66 -11.17 -1.41 -15.52
C ALA A 66 -10.14 -0.38 -15.05
N ALA A 67 -10.20 0.07 -13.79
CA ALA A 67 -9.22 1.01 -13.26
C ALA A 67 -7.81 0.39 -13.30
N PRO A 68 -6.78 1.17 -13.64
CA PRO A 68 -5.41 0.71 -13.49
C PRO A 68 -5.14 0.37 -12.02
N LEU A 69 -4.21 -0.55 -11.77
CA LEU A 69 -3.88 -0.92 -10.39
C LEU A 69 -3.03 0.11 -9.69
N CYS A 70 -2.31 0.94 -10.42
CA CYS A 70 -1.42 1.94 -9.86
C CYS A 70 -1.49 3.20 -10.71
N LYS A 71 -0.89 4.29 -10.23
CA LYS A 71 -0.89 5.58 -10.91
C LYS A 71 -0.58 5.41 -12.41
N PRO A 72 -1.48 5.85 -13.32
CA PRO A 72 -1.26 5.74 -14.76
C PRO A 72 0.11 6.27 -15.19
N GLY A 73 0.75 5.59 -16.14
CA GLY A 73 2.08 5.95 -16.65
C GLY A 73 3.27 5.50 -15.77
N THR A 74 3.01 5.04 -14.53
CA THR A 74 4.06 4.60 -13.61
C THR A 74 4.20 3.08 -13.50
N GLN A 75 3.10 2.37 -13.72
CA GLN A 75 2.94 0.96 -13.37
C GLN A 75 3.83 -0.01 -14.13
N ASP A 76 4.25 0.33 -15.35
CA ASP A 76 5.08 -0.51 -16.22
C ASP A 76 6.51 0.03 -16.38
N THR A 77 6.86 1.09 -15.65
CA THR A 77 8.12 1.81 -15.81
C THR A 77 9.35 0.91 -15.61
N PHE A 78 9.30 -0.04 -14.68
CA PHE A 78 10.39 -0.98 -14.43
C PHE A 78 10.68 -1.90 -15.63
N LEU A 79 9.70 -2.14 -16.53
CA LEU A 79 9.95 -2.91 -17.75
C LEU A 79 10.86 -2.16 -18.72
N ARG A 80 10.78 -0.82 -18.72
CA ARG A 80 11.51 0.04 -19.66
C ARG A 80 12.97 0.24 -19.25
N ASN A 81 13.26 0.26 -17.95
CA ASN A 81 14.62 0.51 -17.44
C ASN A 81 15.17 -0.72 -16.74
N LYS A 82 16.05 -1.47 -17.41
CA LYS A 82 16.65 -2.71 -16.87
C LYS A 82 17.52 -2.52 -15.63
N ASP A 83 18.21 -1.38 -15.56
CA ASP A 83 19.31 -1.19 -14.62
C ASP A 83 19.03 -0.08 -13.57
N LYS A 84 17.88 0.60 -13.64
CA LYS A 84 17.51 1.70 -12.72
C LYS A 84 16.05 1.62 -12.31
N ALA A 85 15.79 1.85 -11.03
CA ALA A 85 14.44 2.10 -10.54
C ALA A 85 13.96 3.44 -11.09
N ASN A 86 12.71 3.52 -11.57
CA ASN A 86 12.08 4.81 -11.86
C ASN A 86 11.53 5.39 -10.55
N HIS A 87 12.44 5.74 -9.65
CA HIS A 87 12.10 6.40 -8.40
C HIS A 87 12.37 7.90 -8.50
N LEU A 88 11.60 8.66 -7.72
CA LEU A 88 11.80 10.09 -7.52
C LEU A 88 11.94 10.27 -6.01
N PRO A 89 13.15 10.48 -5.45
CA PRO A 89 14.40 10.80 -6.13
C PRO A 89 15.06 9.59 -6.83
N PRO A 90 15.87 9.84 -7.89
CA PRO A 90 16.43 8.81 -8.78
C PRO A 90 17.46 7.88 -8.12
N ASN A 91 17.86 8.17 -6.89
CA ASN A 91 18.85 7.40 -6.12
C ASN A 91 18.23 6.35 -5.19
N LEU A 92 16.89 6.25 -5.11
CA LEU A 92 16.26 5.20 -4.32
C LEU A 92 16.38 3.85 -5.04
N PRO A 93 16.91 2.80 -4.41
CA PRO A 93 16.97 1.47 -5.02
C PRO A 93 15.60 0.79 -4.98
N PHE A 94 15.29 -0.07 -5.96
CA PHE A 94 14.27 -1.11 -5.77
C PHE A 94 14.85 -2.27 -4.94
N ALA A 95 13.97 -3.08 -4.35
CA ALA A 95 14.42 -4.18 -3.51
C ALA A 95 15.13 -5.27 -4.34
N LYS A 96 16.25 -5.78 -3.81
CA LYS A 96 16.83 -7.05 -4.24
C LYS A 96 16.51 -8.12 -3.21
N ALA A 97 16.09 -9.29 -3.66
CA ALA A 97 15.75 -10.41 -2.79
C ALA A 97 16.19 -11.76 -3.37
N TYR A 98 16.22 -12.78 -2.53
CA TYR A 98 16.50 -14.16 -2.91
C TYR A 98 15.24 -15.03 -2.87
N PRO A 99 15.20 -16.13 -3.63
CA PRO A 99 14.16 -17.14 -3.46
C PRO A 99 14.15 -17.68 -2.02
N GLY A 100 12.98 -17.69 -1.39
CA GLY A 100 12.80 -18.06 0.01
C GLY A 100 13.19 -16.99 1.03
N GLU A 101 13.62 -15.80 0.62
CA GLU A 101 13.90 -14.69 1.56
C GLU A 101 12.59 -14.09 2.08
N THR A 102 12.51 -13.91 3.40
CA THR A 102 11.46 -13.12 4.06
C THR A 102 11.89 -11.66 4.12
N LEU A 103 11.09 -10.79 3.52
CA LEU A 103 11.28 -9.35 3.54
C LEU A 103 10.39 -8.72 4.61
N THR A 104 10.90 -7.68 5.26
CA THR A 104 10.11 -6.81 6.13
C THR A 104 9.81 -5.52 5.37
N MET A 105 8.54 -5.17 5.25
CA MET A 105 8.06 -3.93 4.65
C MET A 105 7.47 -3.01 5.71
N ASN A 106 7.52 -1.71 5.45
CA ASN A 106 7.09 -0.66 6.37
C ASN A 106 6.18 0.35 5.67
N TRP A 107 5.24 0.91 6.42
CA TRP A 107 4.34 2.00 6.03
C TRP A 107 3.91 2.77 7.28
N GLN A 108 3.42 4.01 7.17
CA GLN A 108 2.75 4.67 8.31
C GLN A 108 1.25 4.36 8.33
N ALA A 109 0.69 4.33 9.54
CA ALA A 109 -0.74 4.17 9.78
C ALA A 109 -1.60 5.31 9.22
N ASN A 110 -1.02 6.48 8.92
CA ASN A 110 -1.70 7.64 8.33
C ASN A 110 -3.03 7.97 9.02
N GLY A 111 -3.09 7.92 10.35
CA GLY A 111 -4.31 8.20 11.12
C GLY A 111 -5.31 7.05 11.22
N HIS A 112 -5.05 5.90 10.61
CA HIS A 112 -5.95 4.73 10.62
C HIS A 112 -5.46 3.59 11.52
N LEU A 113 -4.70 3.90 12.57
CA LEU A 113 -4.39 2.93 13.62
C LEU A 113 -5.67 2.53 14.35
N VAL A 114 -5.99 1.25 14.36
CA VAL A 114 -7.15 0.71 15.08
C VAL A 114 -6.71 -0.21 16.22
N ARG A 115 -7.35 -0.05 17.38
CA ARG A 115 -7.08 -0.91 18.56
C ARG A 115 -7.90 -2.20 18.57
N THR A 116 -8.84 -2.33 17.64
CA THR A 116 -9.75 -3.47 17.51
C THR A 116 -9.58 -4.11 16.13
N LYS A 117 -10.65 -4.71 15.57
CA LYS A 117 -10.59 -5.40 14.27
C LYS A 117 -10.30 -4.40 13.14
N GLY A 118 -9.07 -4.41 12.66
CA GLY A 118 -8.61 -3.57 11.56
C GLY A 118 -8.97 -4.10 10.19
N THR A 119 -8.83 -3.22 9.20
CA THR A 119 -8.79 -3.58 7.78
C THR A 119 -7.49 -4.31 7.46
N LYS A 120 -7.49 -5.05 6.35
CA LYS A 120 -6.34 -5.85 5.93
C LYS A 120 -5.71 -5.31 4.66
N VAL A 121 -4.41 -5.51 4.53
CA VAL A 121 -3.66 -5.26 3.29
C VAL A 121 -3.32 -6.59 2.67
N THR A 122 -3.41 -6.68 1.34
CA THR A 122 -2.95 -7.85 0.60
C THR A 122 -1.81 -7.46 -0.33
N ILE A 123 -0.75 -8.27 -0.35
CA ILE A 123 0.31 -8.16 -1.34
C ILE A 123 -0.02 -9.11 -2.47
N PHE A 124 -0.33 -8.55 -3.63
CA PHE A 124 -0.42 -9.29 -4.88
C PHE A 124 0.91 -9.23 -5.61
N TRP A 125 1.17 -10.22 -6.45
CA TRP A 125 2.36 -10.24 -7.29
C TRP A 125 2.10 -11.03 -8.56
N THR A 126 2.93 -10.82 -9.58
CA THR A 126 2.76 -11.43 -10.90
C THR A 126 3.09 -12.92 -10.95
N GLY A 127 3.92 -13.41 -10.03
CA GLY A 127 4.50 -14.76 -10.05
C GLY A 127 5.34 -15.07 -11.31
N LYS A 128 5.48 -14.13 -12.24
CA LYS A 128 6.18 -14.25 -13.52
C LYS A 128 7.04 -13.01 -13.72
N SER A 129 8.32 -13.23 -14.01
CA SER A 129 9.29 -12.17 -14.27
C SER A 129 8.89 -11.35 -15.51
N ASN A 130 9.17 -10.05 -15.47
CA ASN A 130 8.92 -9.08 -16.54
C ASN A 130 7.46 -9.06 -17.02
N LYS A 131 6.51 -9.33 -16.12
CA LYS A 131 5.07 -9.18 -16.33
C LYS A 131 4.53 -8.08 -15.42
N VAL A 132 3.35 -7.57 -15.78
CA VAL A 132 2.66 -6.47 -15.09
C VAL A 132 1.22 -6.89 -14.87
N LEU A 133 0.73 -6.76 -13.64
CA LEU A 133 -0.70 -6.65 -13.34
C LEU A 133 -1.10 -5.26 -13.79
N LYS A 134 -2.12 -5.09 -14.63
CA LYS A 134 -2.51 -3.83 -15.27
C LYS A 134 -3.72 -3.19 -14.60
N THR A 135 -4.80 -3.94 -14.41
CA THR A 135 -6.06 -3.38 -13.91
C THR A 135 -6.55 -4.09 -12.66
N ARG A 136 -7.46 -3.46 -11.91
CA ARG A 136 -8.06 -4.05 -10.71
C ARG A 136 -8.58 -5.47 -10.96
N LYS A 137 -9.11 -5.74 -12.17
CA LYS A 137 -9.55 -7.07 -12.59
C LYS A 137 -8.47 -8.15 -12.42
N ASP A 138 -7.20 -7.82 -12.60
CA ASP A 138 -6.09 -8.78 -12.52
C ASP A 138 -5.88 -9.36 -11.11
N ILE A 139 -6.27 -8.62 -10.06
CA ILE A 139 -6.23 -9.09 -8.67
C ILE A 139 -7.62 -9.50 -8.15
N ALA A 140 -8.68 -8.89 -8.66
CA ALA A 140 -10.05 -9.20 -8.23
C ALA A 140 -10.50 -10.59 -8.70
N SER A 141 -9.98 -11.06 -9.82
CA SER A 141 -10.48 -12.28 -10.43
C SER A 141 -9.86 -13.55 -9.85
N GLY A 142 -8.62 -13.52 -9.34
CA GLY A 142 -7.83 -14.71 -8.97
C GLY A 142 -7.63 -15.77 -10.08
N ARG A 143 -8.37 -15.66 -11.19
CA ARG A 143 -8.68 -16.69 -12.18
C ARG A 143 -7.77 -16.69 -13.41
N ASN A 144 -6.99 -15.62 -13.64
CA ASN A 144 -6.12 -15.51 -14.82
C ASN A 144 -4.63 -15.73 -14.53
N GLY A 145 -4.29 -16.23 -13.33
CA GLY A 145 -2.98 -16.77 -13.00
C GLY A 145 -1.82 -15.78 -12.81
N LEU A 146 -2.02 -14.47 -13.08
CA LEU A 146 -1.02 -13.43 -12.82
C LEU A 146 -1.15 -12.84 -11.41
N GLY A 147 -2.31 -12.31 -11.02
CA GLY A 147 -2.49 -11.72 -9.69
C GLY A 147 -2.73 -12.77 -8.61
N LYS A 148 -1.66 -13.20 -7.93
CA LYS A 148 -1.76 -14.11 -6.77
C LYS A 148 -1.59 -13.34 -5.47
N ALA A 149 -2.43 -13.60 -4.48
CA ALA A 149 -2.17 -13.11 -3.12
C ALA A 149 -0.94 -13.85 -2.57
N LEU A 150 0.07 -13.10 -2.14
CA LEU A 150 1.30 -13.62 -1.56
C LEU A 150 1.33 -13.50 -0.04
N ALA A 151 0.74 -12.44 0.50
CA ALA A 151 0.64 -12.21 1.94
C ALA A 151 -0.55 -11.31 2.26
N VAL A 152 -1.05 -11.43 3.50
CA VAL A 152 -2.11 -10.60 4.06
C VAL A 152 -1.67 -10.11 5.44
N PHE A 153 -1.85 -8.82 5.70
CA PHE A 153 -1.49 -8.17 6.96
C PHE A 153 -2.69 -7.43 7.53
N ASP A 154 -2.67 -7.14 8.83
CA ASP A 154 -3.48 -6.04 9.34
C ASP A 154 -2.85 -4.72 8.89
N PHE A 155 -3.68 -3.75 8.50
CA PHE A 155 -3.19 -2.45 8.04
C PHE A 155 -2.45 -1.70 9.14
N ALA A 156 -3.09 -1.45 10.29
CA ALA A 156 -2.44 -0.77 11.40
C ALA A 156 -3.11 -1.12 12.72
N ASN A 157 -2.39 -1.83 13.60
CA ASN A 157 -2.82 -2.12 14.96
C ASN A 157 -1.61 -2.19 15.92
N PRO A 158 -1.83 -2.24 17.25
CA PRO A 158 -0.73 -2.31 18.21
C PRO A 158 0.20 -3.53 18.05
N GLY A 159 -0.23 -4.59 17.37
CA GLY A 159 0.57 -5.79 17.13
C GLY A 159 1.58 -5.66 16.00
N ASN A 160 1.41 -4.69 15.10
CA ASN A 160 2.32 -4.48 13.97
C ASN A 160 2.86 -3.05 13.83
N CYS A 161 2.41 -2.12 14.67
CA CYS A 161 2.86 -0.74 14.69
C CYS A 161 3.76 -0.43 15.90
N LYS A 162 4.76 0.44 15.69
CA LYS A 162 5.79 0.76 16.68
C LYS A 162 5.27 1.50 17.90
N ASP A 163 4.41 2.50 17.70
CA ASP A 163 3.83 3.32 18.76
C ASP A 163 2.30 3.40 18.62
N PRO A 164 1.52 2.67 19.45
CA PRO A 164 0.06 2.67 19.37
C PRO A 164 -0.60 3.97 19.85
N ASN A 165 0.17 4.95 20.32
CA ASN A 165 -0.31 6.26 20.73
C ASN A 165 -0.05 7.35 19.67
N TYR A 166 0.73 7.05 18.64
CA TYR A 166 1.01 7.99 17.56
C TYR A 166 0.21 7.64 16.29
N ALA A 167 -0.68 8.55 15.86
CA ALA A 167 -1.60 8.31 14.74
C ALA A 167 -0.90 7.96 13.42
N ASN A 168 0.31 8.48 13.19
CA ASN A 168 1.14 8.22 12.01
C ASN A 168 2.31 7.28 12.32
N THR A 169 2.16 6.41 13.32
CA THR A 169 3.19 5.40 13.65
C THR A 169 3.55 4.58 12.43
N GLU A 170 4.83 4.23 12.34
CA GLU A 170 5.28 3.21 11.42
C GLU A 170 4.74 1.84 11.85
N CYS A 171 4.29 1.08 10.86
CA CYS A 171 3.79 -0.27 10.95
C CYS A 171 4.59 -1.17 10.02
N THR A 172 4.58 -2.47 10.31
CA THR A 172 5.40 -3.44 9.59
C THR A 172 4.61 -4.68 9.18
N GLY A 173 5.07 -5.31 8.11
CA GLY A 173 4.52 -6.54 7.56
C GLY A 173 5.63 -7.38 6.96
N LYS A 174 5.44 -8.69 6.89
CA LYS A 174 6.46 -9.62 6.39
C LYS A 174 5.89 -10.55 5.34
N PHE A 175 6.55 -10.65 4.20
CA PHE A 175 6.21 -11.65 3.18
C PHE A 175 7.46 -12.36 2.70
N THR A 176 7.27 -13.56 2.17
CA THR A 176 8.38 -14.41 1.72
C THR A 176 8.31 -14.59 0.22
N ILE A 177 9.43 -14.36 -0.47
CA ILE A 177 9.56 -14.73 -1.88
C ILE A 177 9.51 -16.25 -1.98
N PRO A 178 8.66 -16.86 -2.84
CA PRO A 178 8.60 -18.31 -2.94
C PRO A 178 9.95 -18.95 -3.27
N LYS A 179 10.20 -20.13 -2.69
CA LYS A 179 11.52 -20.81 -2.75
C LYS A 179 11.99 -21.11 -4.17
N ASN A 180 11.05 -21.34 -5.09
CA ASN A 180 11.33 -21.73 -6.48
C ASN A 180 11.19 -20.56 -7.46
N THR A 181 11.18 -19.32 -6.97
CA THR A 181 11.10 -18.14 -7.84
C THR A 181 12.40 -18.03 -8.65
N ALA A 182 12.30 -18.08 -9.98
CA ALA A 182 13.45 -17.89 -10.86
C ALA A 182 14.00 -16.45 -10.74
N PRO A 183 15.31 -16.23 -10.96
CA PRO A 183 15.85 -14.88 -11.03
C PRO A 183 15.12 -14.01 -12.06
N GLY A 184 14.92 -12.73 -11.73
CA GLY A 184 14.21 -11.79 -12.57
C GLY A 184 13.47 -10.71 -11.80
N ARG A 185 12.81 -9.80 -12.53
CA ARG A 185 12.10 -8.66 -11.94
C ARG A 185 10.61 -8.91 -11.92
N TYR A 186 10.03 -8.83 -10.74
CA TYR A 186 8.63 -9.14 -10.49
C TYR A 186 7.93 -7.88 -10.00
N GLN A 187 6.73 -7.64 -10.50
CA GLN A 187 5.87 -6.60 -9.96
C GLN A 187 5.03 -7.16 -8.82
N PHE A 188 4.87 -6.33 -7.81
CA PHE A 188 4.01 -6.52 -6.67
C PHE A 188 3.07 -5.32 -6.54
N VAL A 189 1.94 -5.56 -5.88
CA VAL A 189 0.93 -4.55 -5.61
C VAL A 189 0.53 -4.68 -4.16
N TRP A 190 0.77 -3.61 -3.41
CA TRP A 190 0.07 -3.34 -2.17
C TRP A 190 -1.38 -2.99 -2.49
N TRP A 191 -2.33 -3.63 -1.84
CA TRP A 191 -3.75 -3.34 -1.99
C TRP A 191 -4.43 -3.29 -0.63
N TRP A 192 -5.04 -2.15 -0.34
CA TRP A 192 -5.80 -1.88 0.88
C TRP A 192 -7.24 -1.48 0.54
N PRO A 193 -8.24 -2.35 0.75
CA PRO A 193 -9.64 -1.99 0.68
C PRO A 193 -10.03 -1.22 1.95
N PHE A 194 -10.42 0.04 1.76
CA PHE A 194 -10.94 0.87 2.83
C PHE A 194 -12.47 0.79 2.84
N ASP A 195 -12.98 -0.29 3.43
CA ASP A 195 -14.42 -0.59 3.47
C ASP A 195 -15.21 0.27 4.47
N LYS A 196 -14.63 1.36 4.99
CA LYS A 196 -15.36 2.34 5.81
C LYS A 196 -16.15 3.35 4.96
N ASN A 197 -15.78 3.51 3.69
CA ASN A 197 -16.58 4.28 2.74
C ASN A 197 -17.49 3.33 1.93
N PRO A 198 -18.84 3.51 1.97
CA PRO A 198 -19.77 2.65 1.23
C PRO A 198 -19.55 2.68 -0.30
N VAL A 199 -18.97 3.75 -0.84
CA VAL A 199 -18.62 3.89 -2.27
C VAL A 199 -17.60 2.82 -2.69
N GLY A 200 -16.81 2.29 -1.76
CA GLY A 200 -15.76 1.31 -2.06
C GLY A 200 -14.50 1.98 -2.56
N GLU A 201 -13.61 2.27 -1.63
CA GLU A 201 -12.30 2.86 -1.86
C GLU A 201 -11.23 1.78 -1.71
N GLU A 202 -10.34 1.69 -2.69
CA GLU A 202 -9.20 0.80 -2.62
C GLU A 202 -7.93 1.60 -2.93
N TYR A 203 -6.94 1.46 -2.06
CA TYR A 203 -5.67 2.16 -2.17
C TYR A 203 -4.59 1.19 -2.57
N THR A 204 -3.78 1.58 -3.54
CA THR A 204 -2.76 0.70 -4.08
C THR A 204 -1.42 1.37 -4.29
N THR A 205 -0.38 0.54 -4.24
CA THR A 205 0.99 0.95 -4.55
C THR A 205 1.69 -0.16 -5.29
N CYS A 206 2.28 0.17 -6.44
CA CYS A 206 3.12 -0.76 -7.18
C CYS A 206 4.55 -0.69 -6.69
N PHE A 207 5.20 -1.84 -6.67
CA PHE A 207 6.63 -1.93 -6.42
C PHE A 207 7.23 -3.13 -7.14
N GLU A 208 8.51 -3.02 -7.45
CA GLU A 208 9.27 -4.09 -8.07
C GLU A 208 10.29 -4.70 -7.11
N ILE A 209 10.51 -6.01 -7.27
CA ILE A 209 11.60 -6.73 -6.60
C ILE A 209 12.39 -7.46 -7.66
N ASN A 210 13.70 -7.24 -7.65
CA ASN A 210 14.64 -8.03 -8.43
C ASN A 210 15.05 -9.26 -7.61
N VAL A 211 14.52 -10.41 -8.00
CA VAL A 211 14.92 -11.70 -7.44
C VAL A 211 16.23 -12.11 -8.08
N VAL A 212 17.27 -12.27 -7.27
CA VAL A 212 18.60 -12.67 -7.71
C VAL A 212 18.93 -14.07 -7.21
N ALA A 213 19.86 -14.77 -7.87
CA ALA A 213 20.34 -16.05 -7.38
C ALA A 213 20.95 -15.87 -5.98
N LYS A 214 20.71 -16.83 -5.08
CA LYS A 214 21.46 -16.88 -3.83
C LYS A 214 22.95 -17.04 -4.17
N PRO A 215 23.85 -16.26 -3.57
CA PRO A 215 25.27 -16.57 -3.63
C PRO A 215 25.44 -18.03 -3.21
N LYS A 216 26.28 -18.79 -3.93
CA LYS A 216 26.74 -20.07 -3.41
C LYS A 216 27.45 -19.77 -2.10
N ALA A 217 27.06 -20.49 -1.05
CA ALA A 217 27.74 -20.42 0.25
C ALA A 217 29.20 -20.84 0.10
#